data_AF-A0A450XXS9-F1
#
_entry.id   AF-A0A450XXS9-F1
#
_cell.length_a   1.000
_cell.length_b   1.000
_cell.length_c   1.000
_cell.angle_alpha   90.00
_cell.angle_beta   90.00
_cell.angle_gamma   90.00
#
_symmetry.space_group_name_H-M   'P 1'
#
loop_
_entity.id
_entity.type
_entity.pdbx_description
1 polymer ?
#
loop_
_entity_poly.entity_id
_entity_poly.type
_entity_poly.pdbx_seq_one_letter_code
_entity_poly.pdbx_strand_id
1 'polypeptide(L)'
;MDLAGGVAEMTMDLYRYRWLDGLPHGRAGGFVARGLISTQKARRADVHDRVEIPFYGPNGATRQKTLGFRLMIAAPVEVEGVDLKSLETRIDKITTPGDTDRGAAKEGLDTLIRAVKAGEVRRGDLERGLENIKTRLTQSSARLWEKEIESLRRRLVGLVLLAMNIDRQGRHAMAILSRYHANRTRISKRKDLSKAEKKAFIEKLKPTFEKYLDLAQGQEEELDTAFQFYLGEISELARSDIQDKDFIAALGEVRGRLGKTRLSRAENFFATIEEHIRQAHRTRGVIGKKWRTEWLYRLDSKRVRRDEVLDRERK
;
A
#
# COMPACT_ATOMS: atom_id res chain seq x y z
N MET A 1 18.66 25.96 -10.10
CA MET A 1 17.59 26.54 -10.95
C MET A 1 17.68 25.79 -12.28
N ASP A 2 16.98 24.65 -12.38
CA ASP A 2 16.89 23.80 -13.58
C ASP A 2 15.42 23.41 -13.81
N LEU A 3 14.53 24.41 -13.84
CA LEU A 3 13.12 24.17 -14.11
C LEU A 3 12.88 23.81 -15.59
N ALA A 4 13.84 24.14 -16.46
CA ALA A 4 13.73 24.06 -17.91
C ALA A 4 14.94 23.37 -18.59
N GLY A 5 15.49 22.32 -18.00
CA GLY A 5 16.48 21.48 -18.69
C GLY A 5 17.29 20.58 -17.78
N GLY A 6 17.38 19.29 -18.15
CA GLY A 6 18.28 18.31 -17.54
C GLY A 6 17.64 16.93 -17.49
N VAL A 7 16.76 16.73 -16.51
CA VAL A 7 16.03 15.50 -16.25
C VAL A 7 14.53 15.79 -16.11
N ALA A 8 13.69 14.84 -16.50
CA ALA A 8 12.29 14.84 -16.09
C ALA A 8 12.21 14.56 -14.58
N GLU A 9 11.29 15.20 -13.88
CA GLU A 9 11.09 15.06 -12.44
C GLU A 9 9.78 14.32 -12.17
N MET A 10 9.87 13.27 -11.35
CA MET A 10 8.71 12.54 -10.85
C MET A 10 7.88 13.44 -9.92
N THR A 11 6.55 13.45 -10.11
CA THR A 11 5.61 14.08 -9.19
C THR A 11 4.81 13.03 -8.41
N MET A 12 4.24 13.44 -7.27
CA MET A 12 3.38 12.59 -6.45
C MET A 12 1.98 12.36 -7.08
N ASP A 13 1.65 13.11 -8.12
CA ASP A 13 0.38 12.94 -8.83
C ASP A 13 0.40 11.69 -9.70
N LEU A 14 -0.64 10.87 -9.57
CA LEU A 14 -0.89 9.79 -10.51
C LEU A 14 -1.45 10.35 -11.82
N TYR A 15 -1.02 9.77 -12.93
CA TYR A 15 -1.52 10.12 -14.25
C TYR A 15 -3.01 9.80 -14.31
N ARG A 16 -3.77 10.78 -14.82
CA ARG A 16 -5.20 10.71 -15.04
C ARG A 16 -5.50 11.46 -16.33
N TYR A 17 -6.28 10.81 -17.19
CA TYR A 17 -6.77 11.43 -18.41
C TYR A 17 -7.74 12.55 -18.03
N ARG A 18 -7.52 13.76 -18.56
CA ARG A 18 -8.44 14.90 -18.38
C ARG A 18 -9.13 15.16 -19.72
N TRP A 19 -10.46 15.24 -19.70
CA TRP A 19 -11.25 15.71 -20.84
C TRP A 19 -11.25 17.26 -20.88
N LEU A 20 -11.78 17.85 -21.96
CA LEU A 20 -11.88 19.31 -22.12
C LEU A 20 -12.64 20.02 -21.00
N ASP A 21 -13.44 19.30 -20.22
CA ASP A 21 -14.18 19.79 -19.05
C ASP A 21 -13.35 19.84 -17.75
N GLY A 22 -12.08 19.42 -17.81
CA GLY A 22 -11.16 19.45 -16.67
C GLY A 22 -11.45 18.39 -15.59
N LEU A 23 -12.48 17.55 -15.77
CA LEU A 23 -12.83 16.52 -14.81
C LEU A 23 -11.88 15.30 -14.96
N PRO A 24 -11.32 14.79 -13.86
CA PRO A 24 -10.46 13.61 -13.92
C PRO A 24 -11.31 12.37 -14.27
N HIS A 25 -11.02 11.75 -15.41
CA HIS A 25 -11.69 10.53 -15.86
C HIS A 25 -10.74 9.32 -15.82
N GLY A 26 -11.30 8.14 -15.58
CA GLY A 26 -10.58 6.86 -15.67
C GLY A 26 -9.83 6.43 -14.40
N ARG A 27 -9.07 5.34 -14.54
CA ARG A 27 -8.22 4.78 -13.48
C ARG A 27 -6.95 5.62 -13.34
N ALA A 28 -6.45 5.73 -12.12
CA ALA A 28 -5.12 6.28 -11.89
C ALA A 28 -4.08 5.34 -12.51
N GLY A 29 -3.22 5.91 -13.33
CA GLY A 29 -2.14 5.19 -14.02
C GLY A 29 -0.81 5.29 -13.28
N GLY A 30 0.28 5.35 -14.05
CA GLY A 30 1.63 5.59 -13.55
C GLY A 30 1.81 6.97 -12.88
N PHE A 31 3.01 7.27 -12.41
CA PHE A 31 3.30 8.61 -11.92
C PHE A 31 3.46 9.58 -13.09
N VAL A 32 3.23 10.87 -12.83
CA VAL A 32 3.49 11.92 -13.81
C VAL A 32 4.96 12.34 -13.71
N ALA A 33 5.66 12.31 -14.83
CA ALA A 33 6.95 12.99 -14.97
C ALA A 33 6.74 14.34 -15.67
N ARG A 34 7.37 15.39 -15.14
CA ARG A 34 7.32 16.76 -15.69
C ARG A 34 8.71 17.32 -15.91
N GLY A 35 8.82 18.31 -16.80
CA GLY A 35 10.09 18.97 -17.10
C GLY A 35 10.82 18.37 -18.28
N LEU A 36 11.90 19.03 -18.69
CA LEU A 36 12.59 18.79 -19.95
C LEU A 36 13.73 17.79 -19.80
N ILE A 37 13.71 16.75 -20.61
CA ILE A 37 14.85 15.84 -20.75
C ILE A 37 15.85 16.47 -21.72
N SER A 38 17.14 16.44 -21.39
CA SER A 38 18.22 17.03 -22.20
C SER A 38 18.27 16.57 -23.67
N THR A 39 17.64 15.46 -24.02
CA THR A 39 17.59 14.88 -25.37
C THR A 39 16.34 15.27 -26.17
N GLN A 40 15.38 16.00 -25.60
CA GLN A 40 14.14 16.40 -26.29
C GLN A 40 14.33 17.69 -27.11
N LYS A 41 13.81 17.70 -28.35
CA LYS A 41 13.81 18.90 -29.20
C LYS A 41 12.89 19.97 -28.60
N ALA A 42 13.36 21.22 -28.52
CA ALA A 42 12.70 22.38 -27.88
C ALA A 42 11.26 22.69 -28.33
N ARG A 43 10.74 22.05 -29.39
CA ARG A 43 9.37 22.23 -29.90
C ARG A 43 8.31 21.40 -29.16
N ARG A 44 8.69 20.52 -28.23
CA ARG A 44 7.81 19.71 -27.34
C ARG A 44 8.10 19.99 -25.86
N ALA A 45 8.42 21.25 -25.57
CA ALA A 45 8.96 21.67 -24.30
C ALA A 45 7.98 22.62 -23.60
N ASP A 46 6.76 22.15 -23.32
CA ASP A 46 5.78 22.95 -22.59
C ASP A 46 5.78 22.57 -21.10
N VAL A 47 5.60 23.55 -20.22
CA VAL A 47 5.43 23.35 -18.77
C VAL A 47 4.18 22.51 -18.46
N HIS A 48 3.24 22.51 -19.39
CA HIS A 48 2.01 21.73 -19.32
C HIS A 48 2.16 20.27 -19.74
N ASP A 49 3.30 19.88 -20.33
CA ASP A 49 3.51 18.51 -20.77
C ASP A 49 3.58 17.56 -19.57
N ARG A 50 2.76 16.51 -19.66
CA ARG A 50 2.64 15.46 -18.64
C ARG A 50 2.90 14.14 -19.32
N VAL A 51 3.98 13.48 -18.92
CA VAL A 51 4.30 12.13 -19.40
C VAL A 51 3.93 11.14 -18.30
N GLU A 52 3.16 10.13 -18.66
CA GLU A 52 2.89 8.99 -17.79
C GLU A 52 4.08 8.04 -17.81
N ILE A 53 4.60 7.68 -16.63
CA ILE A 53 5.62 6.63 -16.49
C ILE A 53 5.10 5.58 -15.49
N PRO A 54 5.09 4.29 -15.86
CA PRO A 54 4.65 3.24 -14.94
C PRO A 54 5.63 3.08 -13.77
N PHE A 55 5.14 2.74 -12.57
CA PHE A 55 6.00 2.49 -11.41
C PHE A 55 6.92 1.27 -11.60
N TYR A 56 6.43 0.26 -12.32
CA TYR A 56 7.12 -0.98 -12.57
C TYR A 56 7.03 -1.33 -14.05
N GLY A 57 8.13 -1.83 -14.60
CA GLY A 57 8.19 -2.45 -15.93
C GLY A 57 8.64 -3.91 -15.83
N PRO A 58 8.94 -4.54 -16.98
CA PRO A 58 9.36 -5.95 -17.03
C PRO A 58 10.59 -6.28 -16.19
N ASN A 59 11.45 -5.29 -15.92
CA ASN A 59 12.69 -5.43 -15.17
C ASN A 59 12.61 -4.89 -13.73
N GLY A 60 11.40 -4.79 -13.16
CA GLY A 60 11.16 -4.26 -11.82
C GLY A 60 10.86 -2.76 -11.81
N ALA A 61 11.23 -2.07 -10.73
CA ALA A 61 10.95 -0.65 -10.57
C ALA A 61 11.52 0.18 -11.73
N THR A 62 10.68 1.02 -12.34
CA THR A 62 11.08 1.83 -13.49
C THR A 62 12.17 2.81 -13.11
N ARG A 63 13.31 2.75 -13.82
CA ARG A 63 14.43 3.67 -13.66
C ARG A 63 14.85 4.18 -15.03
N GLN A 64 15.02 5.48 -15.17
CA GLN A 64 15.56 6.10 -16.38
C GLN A 64 16.69 7.05 -15.99
N LYS A 65 17.77 7.09 -16.78
CA LYS A 65 18.91 7.97 -16.52
C LYS A 65 18.54 9.46 -16.58
N THR A 66 17.43 9.77 -17.24
CA THR A 66 16.89 11.11 -17.45
C THR A 66 15.70 11.40 -16.55
N LEU A 67 15.46 10.60 -15.51
CA LEU A 67 14.37 10.77 -14.55
C LEU A 67 14.94 10.98 -13.15
N GLY A 68 14.65 12.13 -12.57
CA GLY A 68 14.95 12.50 -11.19
C GLY A 68 13.69 12.75 -10.38
N PHE A 69 13.86 13.37 -9.21
CA PHE A 69 12.78 13.84 -8.36
C PHE A 69 13.19 15.15 -7.70
N ARG A 70 12.20 15.96 -7.32
CA ARG A 70 12.43 17.17 -6.54
C ARG A 70 11.76 17.04 -5.19
N LEU A 71 12.52 17.31 -4.13
CA LEU A 71 11.98 17.39 -2.78
C LEU A 71 11.13 18.65 -2.65
N MET A 72 9.86 18.49 -2.33
CA MET A 72 8.95 19.57 -1.97
C MET A 72 8.68 19.47 -0.46
N ILE A 73 9.13 20.46 0.29
CA ILE A 73 8.78 20.62 1.70
C ILE A 73 7.73 21.72 1.76
N ALA A 74 6.49 21.35 2.05
CA ALA A 74 5.44 22.33 2.30
C ALA A 74 5.64 22.89 3.71
N ALA A 75 6.13 24.12 3.80
CA ALA A 75 6.08 24.86 5.06
C ALA A 75 4.66 25.39 5.24
N PRO A 76 4.06 25.29 6.44
CA PRO A 76 2.84 26.03 6.74
C PRO A 76 3.11 27.51 6.56
N VAL A 77 2.38 28.16 5.64
CA VAL A 77 2.40 29.62 5.50
C VAL A 77 1.50 30.17 6.60
N GLU A 78 2.09 30.55 7.73
CA GLU A 78 1.37 31.26 8.77
C GLU A 78 1.36 32.76 8.43
N VAL A 79 0.16 33.34 8.33
CA VAL A 79 -0.07 34.73 7.94
C VAL A 79 0.08 35.61 9.18
N GLU A 80 1.20 36.36 9.23
CA GLU A 80 1.60 37.40 10.21
C GLU A 80 1.81 36.98 11.69
N GLY A 81 2.96 37.42 12.25
CA GLY A 81 3.21 37.50 13.70
C GLY A 81 3.95 36.35 14.37
N VAL A 82 4.49 35.37 13.62
CA VAL A 82 5.14 34.20 14.24
C VAL A 82 6.58 34.50 14.67
N ASP A 83 6.83 34.37 15.98
CA ASP A 83 8.17 34.37 16.57
C ASP A 83 9.01 33.22 15.98
N LEU A 84 10.11 33.57 15.29
CA LEU A 84 11.04 32.62 14.68
C LEU A 84 11.56 31.57 15.68
N LYS A 85 11.74 31.94 16.96
CA LYS A 85 12.17 30.99 18.01
C LYS A 85 11.10 29.94 18.30
N SER A 86 9.84 30.34 18.26
CA SER A 86 8.71 29.41 18.46
C SER A 86 8.62 28.40 17.32
N LEU A 87 8.95 28.82 16.09
CA LEU A 87 9.01 27.99 14.90
C LEU A 87 10.18 27.01 14.96
N GLU A 88 11.38 27.47 15.30
CA GLU A 88 12.56 26.61 15.51
C GLU A 88 12.28 25.56 16.59
N THR A 89 11.68 25.95 17.72
CA THR A 89 11.32 25.02 18.81
C THR A 89 10.29 23.98 18.35
N ARG A 90 9.32 24.36 17.49
CA ARG A 90 8.32 23.44 16.92
C ARG A 90 8.97 22.48 15.93
N ILE A 91 9.85 22.98 15.07
CA ILE A 91 10.60 22.17 14.10
C ILE A 91 11.47 21.18 14.85
N ASP A 92 12.28 21.62 15.83
CA ASP A 92 13.11 20.75 16.67
C ASP A 92 12.28 19.68 17.39
N LYS A 93 11.10 20.02 17.92
CA LYS A 93 10.19 19.03 18.51
C LYS A 93 9.69 17.97 17.52
N ILE A 94 9.55 18.32 16.24
CA ILE A 94 9.08 17.41 15.19
C ILE A 94 10.25 16.62 14.57
N THR A 95 11.43 17.24 14.47
CA THR A 95 12.61 16.68 13.80
C THR A 95 13.52 15.91 14.74
N THR A 96 13.46 16.13 16.05
CA THR A 96 14.24 15.33 17.03
C THR A 96 13.63 13.94 17.11
N PRO A 97 14.26 12.90 16.53
CA PRO A 97 13.79 11.54 16.65
C PRO A 97 14.31 11.02 17.99
N GLY A 98 13.63 11.41 19.07
CA GLY A 98 14.05 11.07 20.42
C GLY A 98 12.84 10.82 21.29
N ASP A 99 12.80 9.65 21.92
CA ASP A 99 11.94 9.43 23.07
C ASP A 99 12.47 10.29 24.22
N THR A 100 11.95 11.52 24.34
CA THR A 100 12.39 12.53 25.31
C THR A 100 12.33 12.01 26.75
N ASP A 101 11.36 11.14 27.05
CA ASP A 101 11.21 10.56 28.38
C ASP A 101 12.29 9.53 28.65
N ARG A 102 12.64 8.70 27.65
CA ARG A 102 13.76 7.76 27.72
C ARG A 102 15.11 8.48 27.81
N GLY A 103 15.27 9.58 27.06
CA GLY A 103 16.46 10.44 27.14
C GLY A 103 16.63 11.03 28.54
N ALA A 104 15.58 11.66 29.07
CA ALA A 104 15.58 12.23 30.42
C ALA A 104 15.74 11.16 31.52
N ALA A 105 15.20 9.95 31.32
CA ALA A 105 15.41 8.83 32.24
C ALA A 105 16.88 8.37 32.26
N LYS A 106 17.53 8.32 31.09
CA LYS A 106 18.96 7.99 30.98
C LYS A 106 19.84 9.05 31.64
N GLU A 107 19.58 10.33 31.37
CA GLU A 107 20.30 11.44 32.00
C GLU A 107 20.11 11.47 33.53
N GLY A 108 18.88 11.21 34.00
CA GLY A 108 18.58 11.07 35.43
C GLY A 108 19.32 9.91 36.08
N LEU A 109 19.41 8.76 35.38
CA LEU A 109 20.15 7.59 35.84
C LEU A 109 21.66 7.87 35.91
N ASP A 110 22.22 8.49 34.87
CA ASP A 110 23.64 8.88 34.83
C ASP A 110 23.99 9.87 35.95
N THR A 111 23.08 10.80 36.26
CA THR A 111 23.22 11.76 37.35
C THR A 111 23.21 11.06 38.72
N LEU A 112 22.29 10.12 38.96
CA LEU A 112 22.25 9.33 40.19
C LEU A 112 23.50 8.47 40.35
N ILE A 113 23.97 7.82 39.28
CA ILE A 113 25.21 7.02 39.31
C ILE A 113 26.40 7.89 39.70
N ARG A 114 26.51 9.12 39.17
CA ARG A 114 27.58 10.05 39.54
C ARG A 114 27.48 10.48 41.00
N ALA A 115 26.29 10.83 41.47
CA ALA A 115 26.08 11.23 42.86
C ALA A 115 26.45 10.09 43.83
N VAL A 116 26.02 8.86 43.54
CA VAL A 116 26.36 7.67 44.35
C VAL A 116 27.89 7.47 44.39
N LYS A 117 28.58 7.60 43.26
CA LYS A 117 30.04 7.48 43.18
C LYS A 117 30.77 8.60 43.93
N ALA A 118 30.20 9.80 43.99
CA ALA A 118 30.75 10.94 44.72
C ALA A 118 30.51 10.86 46.24
N GLY A 119 29.69 9.91 46.72
CA GLY A 119 29.31 9.81 48.14
C GLY A 119 28.31 10.88 48.59
N GLU A 120 27.74 11.65 47.67
CA GLU A 120 26.85 12.79 47.93
C GLU A 120 25.36 12.38 47.92
N VAL A 121 25.01 11.20 48.43
CA VAL A 121 23.64 10.67 48.30
C VAL A 121 23.00 10.38 49.65
N ARG A 122 21.90 11.08 49.92
CA ARG A 122 20.97 10.72 50.99
C ARG A 122 19.98 9.70 50.44
N ARG A 123 19.59 8.71 51.26
CA ARG A 123 18.66 7.64 50.88
C ARG A 123 17.36 8.15 50.24
N GLY A 124 16.78 9.22 50.79
CA GLY A 124 15.55 9.83 50.26
C GLY A 124 15.71 10.54 48.90
N ASP A 125 16.93 10.93 48.52
CA ASP A 125 17.22 11.50 47.21
C ASP A 125 17.36 10.40 46.15
N LEU A 126 17.95 9.26 46.54
CA LEU A 126 18.05 8.05 45.72
C LEU A 126 16.66 7.48 45.42
N GLU A 127 15.82 7.31 46.44
CA GLU A 127 14.46 6.76 46.29
C GLU A 127 13.61 7.65 45.36
N ARG A 128 13.63 8.97 45.55
CA ARG A 128 12.93 9.92 44.65
C ARG A 128 13.48 9.90 43.23
N GLY A 129 14.80 9.83 43.08
CA GLY A 129 15.44 9.77 41.77
C GLY A 129 15.06 8.51 40.99
N LEU A 130 15.07 7.35 41.65
CA LEU A 130 14.65 6.08 41.06
C LEU A 130 13.15 6.06 40.70
N GLU A 131 12.28 6.62 41.56
CA GLU A 131 10.85 6.70 41.25
C GLU A 131 10.57 7.62 40.05
N ASN A 132 11.31 8.73 39.94
CA ASN A 132 11.22 9.62 38.77
C ASN A 132 11.66 8.91 37.48
N ILE A 133 12.75 8.13 37.52
CA ILE A 133 13.21 7.34 36.36
C ILE A 133 12.17 6.28 35.98
N LYS A 134 11.66 5.54 36.96
CA LYS A 134 10.61 4.54 36.75
C LYS A 134 9.37 5.15 36.11
N THR A 135 8.93 6.32 36.59
CA THR A 135 7.79 7.05 36.04
C THR A 135 8.04 7.42 34.57
N ARG A 136 9.21 7.99 34.25
CA ARG A 136 9.59 8.36 32.88
C ARG A 136 9.69 7.16 31.94
N LEU A 137 10.28 6.05 32.38
CA LEU A 137 10.35 4.81 31.59
C LEU A 137 8.97 4.19 31.35
N THR A 138 8.07 4.29 32.33
CA THR A 138 6.68 3.84 32.19
C THR A 138 5.94 4.67 31.14
N GLN A 139 6.11 5.99 31.17
CA GLN A 139 5.54 6.91 30.17
C GLN A 139 6.11 6.68 28.76
N SER A 140 7.43 6.52 28.64
CA SER A 140 8.12 6.14 27.40
C SER A 140 7.55 4.85 26.82
N SER A 141 7.41 3.82 27.65
CA SER A 141 6.89 2.51 27.24
C SER A 141 5.43 2.60 26.79
N ALA A 142 4.60 3.36 27.50
CA ALA A 142 3.20 3.59 27.12
C ALA A 142 3.08 4.31 25.77
N ARG A 143 3.93 5.32 25.50
CA ARG A 143 3.96 6.04 24.21
C ARG A 143 4.44 5.16 23.07
N LEU A 144 5.45 4.32 23.30
CA LEU A 144 5.92 3.36 22.30
C LEU A 144 4.83 2.36 21.96
N TRP A 145 4.14 1.85 22.99
CA TRP A 145 3.00 0.95 22.81
C TRP A 145 1.88 1.60 21.99
N GLU A 146 1.50 2.85 22.29
CA GLU A 146 0.48 3.56 21.53
C GLU A 146 0.87 3.74 20.04
N LYS A 147 2.14 4.05 19.77
CA LYS A 147 2.66 4.12 18.39
C LYS A 147 2.63 2.77 17.68
N GLU A 148 2.94 1.69 18.39
CA GLU A 148 2.89 0.33 17.86
C GLU A 148 1.45 -0.07 17.51
N ILE A 149 0.49 0.22 18.39
CA ILE A 149 -0.94 -0.01 18.13
C ILE A 149 -1.46 0.85 16.96
N GLU A 150 -1.03 2.12 16.86
CA GLU A 150 -1.40 2.96 15.73
C GLU A 150 -0.80 2.45 14.40
N SER A 151 0.45 1.98 14.43
CA SER A 151 1.08 1.30 13.29
C SER A 151 0.31 0.05 12.89
N LEU A 152 -0.07 -0.79 13.86
CA LEU A 152 -0.90 -1.98 13.65
C LEU A 152 -2.21 -1.61 12.94
N ARG A 153 -2.96 -0.64 13.45
CA ARG A 153 -4.21 -0.18 12.82
C ARG A 153 -4.03 0.21 11.36
N ARG A 154 -2.95 0.95 11.04
CA ARG A 154 -2.64 1.37 9.66
C ARG A 154 -2.34 0.18 8.75
N ARG A 155 -1.56 -0.79 9.25
CA ARG A 155 -1.28 -2.05 8.53
C ARG A 155 -2.55 -2.84 8.28
N LEU A 156 -3.45 -2.93 9.26
CA LEU A 156 -4.75 -3.61 9.12
C LEU A 156 -5.65 -2.91 8.10
N VAL A 157 -5.70 -1.57 8.07
CA VAL A 157 -6.37 -0.83 6.98
C VAL A 157 -5.77 -1.22 5.62
N GLY A 158 -4.44 -1.24 5.52
CA GLY A 158 -3.72 -1.65 4.30
C GLY A 158 -4.13 -3.06 3.84
N LEU A 159 -4.14 -4.03 4.76
CA LEU A 159 -4.55 -5.41 4.48
C LEU A 159 -5.98 -5.53 3.97
N VAL A 160 -6.94 -4.79 4.55
CA VAL A 160 -8.33 -4.78 4.07
C VAL A 160 -8.40 -4.20 2.66
N LEU A 161 -7.71 -3.10 2.39
CA LEU A 161 -7.68 -2.48 1.06
C LEU A 161 -7.00 -3.36 0.01
N LEU A 162 -5.95 -4.09 0.38
CA LEU A 162 -5.28 -5.07 -0.48
C LEU A 162 -6.19 -6.26 -0.80
N ALA A 163 -6.87 -6.81 0.20
CA ALA A 163 -7.87 -7.86 0.01
C ALA A 163 -8.99 -7.42 -0.95
N MET A 164 -9.49 -6.19 -0.77
CA MET A 164 -10.45 -5.58 -1.69
C MET A 164 -9.88 -5.42 -3.11
N ASN A 165 -8.60 -5.06 -3.24
CA ASN A 165 -7.96 -4.89 -4.54
C ASN A 165 -7.83 -6.23 -5.28
N ILE A 166 -7.40 -7.29 -4.58
CA ILE A 166 -7.30 -8.66 -5.11
C ILE A 166 -8.67 -9.11 -5.67
N ASP A 167 -9.72 -8.99 -4.86
CA ASP A 167 -11.09 -9.32 -5.26
C ASP A 167 -11.59 -8.47 -6.44
N ARG A 168 -11.23 -7.18 -6.46
CA ARG A 168 -11.57 -6.27 -7.55
C ARG A 168 -10.87 -6.66 -8.85
N GLN A 169 -9.57 -6.93 -8.83
CA GLN A 169 -8.80 -7.40 -9.99
C GLN A 169 -9.35 -8.72 -10.51
N GLY A 170 -9.65 -9.66 -9.61
CA GLY A 170 -10.25 -10.95 -9.98
C GLY A 170 -11.60 -10.81 -10.70
N ARG A 171 -12.44 -9.87 -10.25
CA ARG A 171 -13.68 -9.48 -10.97
C ARG A 171 -13.42 -8.85 -12.32
N HIS A 172 -12.39 -8.00 -12.45
CA HIS A 172 -12.06 -7.37 -13.73
C HIS A 172 -11.57 -8.39 -14.75
N ALA A 173 -10.66 -9.29 -14.36
CA ALA A 173 -10.24 -10.42 -15.19
C ALA A 173 -11.46 -11.26 -15.64
N MET A 174 -12.37 -11.57 -14.71
CA MET A 174 -13.60 -12.32 -15.03
C MET A 174 -14.52 -11.56 -16.01
N ALA A 175 -14.62 -10.24 -15.88
CA ALA A 175 -15.43 -9.43 -16.80
C ALA A 175 -14.87 -9.45 -18.23
N ILE A 176 -13.53 -9.44 -18.37
CA ILE A 176 -12.85 -9.59 -19.66
C ILE A 176 -13.14 -10.97 -20.25
N LEU A 177 -12.94 -12.03 -19.47
CA LEU A 177 -13.16 -13.41 -19.92
C LEU A 177 -14.64 -13.68 -20.26
N SER A 178 -15.57 -13.08 -19.53
CA SER A 178 -17.01 -13.20 -19.81
C SER A 178 -17.35 -12.62 -21.18
N ARG A 179 -16.73 -11.50 -21.58
CA ARG A 179 -16.91 -10.91 -22.91
C ARG A 179 -16.31 -11.79 -24.01
N TYR A 180 -15.12 -12.34 -23.75
CA TYR A 180 -14.49 -13.33 -24.63
C TYR A 180 -15.43 -14.53 -24.90
N HIS A 181 -15.95 -15.15 -23.85
CA HIS A 181 -16.86 -16.30 -23.96
C HIS A 181 -18.22 -15.96 -24.57
N ALA A 182 -18.81 -14.82 -24.20
CA ALA A 182 -20.08 -14.38 -24.76
C ALA A 182 -19.98 -14.16 -26.29
N ASN A 183 -18.89 -13.55 -26.76
CA ASN A 183 -18.65 -13.37 -28.19
C ASN A 183 -18.50 -14.70 -28.92
N ARG A 184 -17.71 -15.63 -28.37
CA ARG A 184 -17.51 -16.96 -28.96
C ARG A 184 -18.81 -17.78 -29.00
N THR A 185 -19.59 -17.72 -27.93
CA THR A 185 -20.91 -18.39 -27.82
C THR A 185 -21.93 -17.79 -28.78
N ARG A 186 -21.93 -16.46 -28.95
CA ARG A 186 -22.83 -15.79 -29.90
C ARG A 186 -22.57 -16.24 -31.33
N ILE A 187 -21.29 -16.39 -31.72
CA ILE A 187 -20.91 -16.88 -33.04
C ILE A 187 -21.29 -18.35 -33.22
N SER A 188 -21.05 -19.20 -32.22
CA SER A 188 -21.39 -20.62 -32.31
C SER A 188 -22.90 -20.88 -32.45
N LYS A 189 -23.72 -20.05 -31.78
CA LYS A 189 -25.20 -20.14 -31.78
C LYS A 189 -25.89 -19.49 -32.98
N ARG A 190 -25.19 -18.75 -33.85
CA ARG A 190 -25.79 -18.16 -35.07
C ARG A 190 -26.34 -19.26 -35.98
N LYS A 191 -27.64 -19.24 -36.26
CA LYS A 191 -28.31 -20.27 -37.10
C LYS A 191 -28.14 -20.00 -38.60
N ASP A 192 -27.84 -18.75 -38.94
CA ASP A 192 -27.68 -18.21 -40.28
C ASP A 192 -26.29 -18.43 -40.88
N LEU A 193 -25.36 -19.04 -40.14
CA LEU A 193 -24.01 -19.36 -40.60
C LEU A 193 -23.80 -20.87 -40.64
N SER A 194 -23.19 -21.36 -41.72
CA SER A 194 -22.66 -22.72 -41.81
C SER A 194 -21.52 -22.95 -40.80
N LYS A 195 -21.15 -24.21 -40.58
CA LYS A 195 -20.03 -24.59 -39.70
C LYS A 195 -18.70 -24.01 -40.19
N ALA A 196 -18.49 -23.93 -41.51
CA ALA A 196 -17.27 -23.38 -42.12
C ALA A 196 -17.18 -21.86 -41.92
N GLU A 197 -18.28 -21.14 -42.11
CA GLU A 197 -18.33 -19.68 -41.91
C GLU A 197 -18.14 -19.30 -40.45
N LYS A 198 -18.72 -20.05 -39.51
CA LYS A 198 -18.47 -19.87 -38.07
C LYS A 198 -16.99 -20.02 -37.73
N LYS A 199 -16.32 -21.04 -38.28
CA LYS A 199 -14.89 -21.26 -38.08
C LYS A 199 -14.06 -20.12 -38.65
N ALA A 200 -14.35 -19.68 -39.88
CA ALA A 200 -13.68 -18.55 -40.51
C ALA A 200 -13.86 -17.24 -39.73
N PHE A 201 -15.05 -17.01 -39.17
CA PHE A 201 -15.33 -15.81 -38.37
C PHE A 201 -14.58 -15.83 -37.02
N ILE A 202 -14.47 -17.00 -36.38
CA ILE A 202 -13.66 -17.17 -35.17
C ILE A 202 -12.18 -16.95 -35.48
N GLU A 203 -11.65 -17.49 -36.58
CA GLU A 203 -10.26 -17.27 -36.98
C GLU A 203 -9.98 -15.79 -37.27
N LYS A 204 -10.89 -15.08 -37.94
CA LYS A 204 -10.76 -13.64 -38.17
C LYS A 204 -10.72 -12.84 -36.87
N LEU A 205 -11.42 -13.29 -35.83
CA LEU A 205 -11.46 -12.64 -34.51
C LEU A 205 -10.37 -13.13 -33.56
N LYS A 206 -9.56 -14.10 -33.96
CA LYS A 206 -8.48 -14.67 -33.13
C LYS A 206 -7.55 -13.60 -32.53
N PRO A 207 -7.09 -12.57 -33.27
CA PRO A 207 -6.25 -11.52 -32.67
C PRO A 207 -6.95 -10.72 -31.57
N THR A 208 -8.25 -10.44 -31.73
CA THR A 208 -9.07 -9.76 -30.72
C THR A 208 -9.23 -10.63 -29.47
N PHE A 209 -9.40 -11.93 -29.68
CA PHE A 209 -9.50 -12.91 -28.61
C PHE A 209 -8.20 -13.09 -27.83
N GLU A 210 -7.06 -13.17 -28.52
CA GLU A 210 -5.72 -13.19 -27.91
C GLU A 210 -5.53 -11.94 -27.05
N LYS A 211 -5.86 -10.74 -27.55
CA LYS A 211 -5.80 -9.51 -26.76
C LYS A 211 -6.65 -9.55 -25.48
N TYR A 212 -7.82 -10.20 -25.49
CA TYR A 212 -8.60 -10.37 -24.26
C TYR A 212 -7.95 -11.33 -23.27
N LEU A 213 -7.33 -12.40 -23.76
CA LEU A 213 -6.60 -13.35 -22.92
C LEU A 213 -5.36 -12.69 -22.30
N ASP A 214 -4.59 -11.92 -23.09
CA ASP A 214 -3.43 -11.17 -22.61
C ASP A 214 -3.82 -10.16 -21.52
N LEU A 215 -4.92 -9.42 -21.73
CA LEU A 215 -5.44 -8.49 -20.72
C LEU A 215 -5.90 -9.21 -19.45
N ALA A 216 -6.53 -10.38 -19.58
CA ALA A 216 -6.94 -11.17 -18.43
C ALA A 216 -5.71 -11.70 -17.67
N GLN A 217 -4.68 -12.18 -18.39
CA GLN A 217 -3.44 -12.65 -17.80
C GLN A 217 -2.68 -11.54 -17.08
N GLY A 218 -2.55 -10.35 -17.67
CA GLY A 218 -1.91 -9.21 -17.00
C GLY A 218 -2.63 -8.81 -15.71
N GLN A 219 -3.97 -8.94 -15.65
CA GLN A 219 -4.72 -8.72 -14.40
C GLN A 219 -4.48 -9.82 -13.36
N GLU A 220 -4.22 -11.06 -13.77
CA GLU A 220 -3.84 -12.15 -12.86
C GLU A 220 -2.44 -11.97 -12.31
N GLU A 221 -1.49 -11.49 -13.12
CA GLU A 221 -0.12 -11.18 -12.67
C GLU A 221 -0.08 -10.03 -11.64
N GLU A 222 -0.85 -8.96 -11.86
CA GLU A 222 -1.01 -7.89 -10.88
C GLU A 222 -1.65 -8.39 -9.57
N LEU A 223 -2.65 -9.28 -9.69
CA LEU A 223 -3.34 -9.88 -8.55
C LEU A 223 -2.38 -10.76 -7.74
N ASP A 224 -1.60 -11.60 -8.40
CA ASP A 224 -0.60 -12.44 -7.75
C ASP A 224 0.45 -11.59 -7.02
N THR A 225 0.86 -10.47 -7.62
CA THR A 225 1.77 -9.49 -6.96
C THR A 225 1.14 -8.89 -5.70
N ALA A 226 -0.11 -8.44 -5.78
CA ALA A 226 -0.84 -7.91 -4.62
C ALA A 226 -1.01 -8.98 -3.53
N PHE A 227 -1.24 -10.23 -3.93
CA PHE A 227 -1.35 -11.35 -3.00
C PHE A 227 -0.02 -11.69 -2.33
N GLN A 228 1.12 -11.64 -3.04
CA GLN A 228 2.44 -11.82 -2.40
C GLN A 228 2.70 -10.75 -1.34
N PHE A 229 2.37 -9.49 -1.62
CA PHE A 229 2.49 -8.42 -0.64
C PHE A 229 1.57 -8.66 0.58
N TYR A 230 0.32 -9.07 0.33
CA TYR A 230 -0.62 -9.45 1.39
C TYR A 230 -0.04 -10.59 2.28
N LEU A 231 0.54 -11.63 1.69
CA LEU A 231 1.18 -12.72 2.44
C LEU A 231 2.36 -12.24 3.28
N GLY A 232 3.18 -11.32 2.75
CA GLY A 232 4.29 -10.71 3.47
C GLY A 232 3.82 -9.98 4.72
N GLU A 233 2.82 -9.11 4.58
CA GLU A 233 2.25 -8.36 5.70
C GLU A 233 1.63 -9.27 6.77
N ILE A 234 0.88 -10.30 6.37
CA ILE A 234 0.32 -11.28 7.31
C ILE A 234 1.44 -12.02 8.04
N SER A 235 2.50 -12.43 7.33
CA SER A 235 3.65 -13.11 7.92
C SER A 235 4.39 -12.23 8.93
N GLU A 236 4.55 -10.94 8.66
CA GLU A 236 5.22 -10.02 9.56
C GLU A 236 4.40 -9.74 10.81
N LEU A 237 3.10 -9.49 10.66
CA LEU A 237 2.20 -9.31 11.81
C LEU A 237 2.15 -10.56 12.68
N ALA A 238 2.12 -11.75 12.06
CA ALA A 238 2.13 -13.03 12.79
C ALA A 238 3.45 -13.35 13.52
N ARG A 239 4.53 -12.60 13.23
CA ARG A 239 5.82 -12.69 13.93
C ARG A 239 6.01 -11.62 15.01
N SER A 240 5.11 -10.63 15.05
CA SER A 240 5.18 -9.56 16.04
C SER A 240 4.78 -10.04 17.43
N ASP A 241 5.24 -9.33 18.46
CA ASP A 241 4.89 -9.60 19.87
C ASP A 241 3.50 -9.05 20.27
N ILE A 242 2.68 -8.67 19.28
CA ILE A 242 1.35 -8.12 19.49
C ILE A 242 0.44 -9.19 20.06
N GLN A 243 -0.18 -8.93 21.22
CA GLN A 243 -1.08 -9.89 21.84
C GLN A 243 -2.40 -9.98 21.07
N ASP A 244 -3.01 -11.18 21.06
CA ASP A 244 -4.28 -11.44 20.39
C ASP A 244 -5.39 -10.45 20.78
N LYS A 245 -5.43 -10.02 22.05
CA LYS A 245 -6.42 -9.05 22.54
C LYS A 245 -6.27 -7.68 21.85
N ASP A 246 -5.03 -7.23 21.64
CA ASP A 246 -4.71 -5.92 21.08
C ASP A 246 -4.93 -5.94 19.57
N PHE A 247 -4.61 -7.08 18.93
CA PHE A 247 -4.97 -7.33 17.54
C PHE A 247 -6.50 -7.27 17.31
N ILE A 248 -7.29 -7.98 18.13
CA ILE A 248 -8.76 -8.00 18.00
C ILE A 248 -9.34 -6.59 18.21
N ALA A 249 -8.86 -5.86 19.23
CA ALA A 249 -9.28 -4.49 19.49
C ALA A 249 -8.96 -3.57 18.30
N ALA A 250 -7.73 -3.61 17.79
CA ALA A 250 -7.31 -2.81 16.63
C ALA A 250 -8.12 -3.16 15.38
N LEU A 251 -8.39 -4.45 15.13
CA LEU A 251 -9.20 -4.90 13.99
C LEU A 251 -10.65 -4.41 14.11
N GLY A 252 -11.23 -4.45 15.31
CA GLY A 252 -12.56 -3.92 15.59
C GLY A 252 -12.67 -2.40 15.35
N GLU A 253 -11.67 -1.65 15.76
CA GLU A 253 -11.61 -0.21 15.48
C GLU A 253 -11.47 0.09 13.99
N VAL A 254 -10.61 -0.64 13.28
CA VAL A 254 -10.46 -0.50 11.82
C VAL A 254 -11.78 -0.83 11.11
N ARG A 255 -12.50 -1.85 11.57
CA ARG A 255 -13.86 -2.18 11.08
C ARG A 255 -14.82 -1.03 11.28
N GLY A 256 -14.86 -0.44 12.48
CA GLY A 256 -15.69 0.74 12.75
C GLY A 256 -15.32 1.96 11.89
N ARG A 257 -14.03 2.18 11.62
CA ARG A 257 -13.56 3.29 10.76
C ARG A 257 -13.92 3.07 9.30
N LEU A 258 -13.62 1.89 8.75
CA LEU A 258 -13.92 1.57 7.35
C LEU A 258 -15.42 1.42 7.09
N GLY A 259 -16.21 0.96 8.07
CA GLY A 259 -17.66 0.88 7.98
C GLY A 259 -18.35 2.25 7.81
N LYS A 260 -17.71 3.34 8.23
CA LYS A 260 -18.19 4.71 7.99
C LYS A 260 -17.92 5.21 6.57
N THR A 261 -17.09 4.50 5.80
CA THR A 261 -16.76 4.87 4.42
C THR A 261 -17.75 4.25 3.44
N ARG A 262 -17.81 4.78 2.20
CA ARG A 262 -18.60 4.19 1.10
C ARG A 262 -17.90 2.98 0.45
N LEU A 263 -16.90 2.38 1.10
CA LEU A 263 -16.18 1.22 0.59
C LEU A 263 -17.02 -0.05 0.74
N SER A 264 -17.95 -0.22 -0.19
CA SER A 264 -18.74 -1.45 -0.30
C SER A 264 -17.82 -2.67 -0.34
N ARG A 265 -18.18 -3.74 0.39
CA ARG A 265 -17.45 -5.02 0.51
C ARG A 265 -16.22 -5.06 1.43
N ALA A 266 -15.75 -3.93 2.00
CA ALA A 266 -14.65 -3.97 2.99
C ALA A 266 -14.98 -4.94 4.15
N GLU A 267 -16.25 -4.92 4.56
CA GLU A 267 -16.79 -5.76 5.62
C GLU A 267 -16.56 -7.26 5.42
N ASN A 268 -16.54 -7.72 4.17
CA ASN A 268 -16.40 -9.14 3.83
C ASN A 268 -15.01 -9.69 4.14
N PHE A 269 -14.01 -8.83 4.34
CA PHE A 269 -12.61 -9.23 4.48
C PHE A 269 -12.12 -9.28 5.92
N PHE A 270 -12.81 -8.66 6.88
CA PHE A 270 -12.35 -8.64 8.28
C PHE A 270 -12.23 -10.05 8.88
N ALA A 271 -13.28 -10.86 8.76
CA ALA A 271 -13.25 -12.24 9.26
C ALA A 271 -12.22 -13.11 8.54
N THR A 272 -11.98 -12.83 7.25
CA THR A 272 -10.97 -13.55 6.45
C THR A 272 -9.55 -13.19 6.90
N ILE A 273 -9.27 -11.89 7.13
CA ILE A 273 -7.97 -11.41 7.61
C ILE A 273 -7.70 -11.90 9.04
N GLU A 274 -8.70 -11.84 9.92
CA GLU A 274 -8.60 -12.37 11.29
C GLU A 274 -8.17 -13.85 11.28
N GLU A 275 -8.82 -14.67 10.45
CA GLU A 275 -8.50 -16.08 10.33
C GLU A 275 -7.10 -16.30 9.74
N HIS A 276 -6.72 -15.57 8.68
CA HIS A 276 -5.39 -15.69 8.07
C HIS A 276 -4.27 -15.36 9.06
N ILE A 277 -4.44 -14.29 9.87
CA ILE A 277 -3.46 -13.90 10.89
C ILE A 277 -3.39 -14.95 11.99
N ARG A 278 -4.52 -15.46 12.50
CA ARG A 278 -4.53 -16.55 13.49
C ARG A 278 -3.84 -17.81 12.99
N GLN A 279 -4.10 -18.22 11.75
CA GLN A 279 -3.45 -19.36 11.12
C GLN A 279 -1.92 -19.14 11.00
N ALA A 280 -1.50 -17.96 10.53
CA ALA A 280 -0.08 -17.60 10.46
C ALA A 280 0.58 -17.54 11.85
N HIS A 281 -0.12 -17.05 12.88
CA HIS A 281 0.43 -16.95 14.23
C HIS A 281 0.77 -18.32 14.83
N ARG A 282 -0.07 -19.34 14.58
CA ARG A 282 0.20 -20.74 14.97
C ARG A 282 1.50 -21.31 14.39
N THR A 283 2.01 -20.71 13.32
CA THR A 283 3.21 -21.15 12.60
C THR A 283 4.32 -20.09 12.60
N ARG A 284 4.24 -19.09 13.50
CA ARG A 284 5.19 -17.96 13.59
C ARG A 284 5.44 -17.29 12.23
N GLY A 285 4.36 -17.07 11.49
CA GLY A 285 4.37 -16.43 10.17
C GLY A 285 4.79 -17.34 9.01
N VAL A 286 4.90 -18.65 9.18
CA VAL A 286 5.22 -19.57 8.07
C VAL A 286 3.95 -19.96 7.32
N ILE A 287 3.73 -19.36 6.15
CA ILE A 287 2.54 -19.63 5.33
C ILE A 287 2.84 -20.74 4.31
N GLY A 288 2.33 -21.94 4.56
CA GLY A 288 2.48 -23.11 3.69
C GLY A 288 1.69 -23.05 2.39
N LYS A 289 2.05 -23.90 1.41
CA LYS A 289 1.45 -23.92 0.05
C LYS A 289 -0.08 -24.10 0.07
N LYS A 290 -0.59 -24.96 0.95
CA LYS A 290 -2.04 -25.19 1.11
C LYS A 290 -2.78 -23.89 1.45
N TRP A 291 -2.31 -23.17 2.46
CA TRP A 291 -2.91 -21.90 2.89
C TRP A 291 -2.79 -20.82 1.83
N ARG A 292 -1.64 -20.69 1.17
CA ARG A 292 -1.49 -19.73 0.06
C ARG A 292 -2.57 -19.94 -1.00
N THR A 293 -2.81 -21.19 -1.36
CA THR A 293 -3.84 -21.55 -2.34
C THR A 293 -5.23 -21.20 -1.79
N GLU A 294 -5.59 -21.73 -0.63
CA GLU A 294 -6.92 -21.52 -0.02
C GLU A 294 -7.25 -20.03 0.18
N TRP A 295 -6.31 -19.26 0.71
CA TRP A 295 -6.50 -17.84 0.98
C TRP A 295 -6.69 -17.04 -0.31
N LEU A 296 -5.96 -17.38 -1.37
CA LEU A 296 -6.13 -16.74 -2.67
C LEU A 296 -7.56 -16.97 -3.21
N TYR A 297 -8.07 -18.20 -3.12
CA TYR A 297 -9.45 -18.51 -3.52
C TYR A 297 -10.51 -17.84 -2.65
N ARG A 298 -10.22 -17.57 -1.37
CA ARG A 298 -11.12 -16.83 -0.47
C ARG A 298 -11.13 -15.33 -0.73
N LEU A 299 -9.97 -14.74 -1.05
CA LEU A 299 -9.84 -13.32 -1.34
C LEU A 299 -10.37 -12.99 -2.74
N ASP A 300 -10.11 -13.83 -3.73
CA ASP A 300 -10.60 -13.64 -5.09
C ASP A 300 -11.91 -14.38 -5.34
N SER A 301 -13.03 -13.65 -5.18
CA SER A 301 -14.38 -14.20 -5.33
C SER A 301 -14.71 -14.75 -6.73
N LYS A 302 -13.86 -14.51 -7.74
CA LYS A 302 -14.07 -14.98 -9.12
C LYS A 302 -13.06 -16.02 -9.58
N ARG A 303 -12.07 -16.40 -8.77
CA ARG A 303 -11.01 -17.33 -9.17
C ARG A 303 -11.55 -18.65 -9.72
N VAL A 304 -12.41 -19.32 -8.96
CA VAL A 304 -13.05 -20.60 -9.37
C VAL A 304 -13.71 -20.48 -10.74
N ARG A 305 -14.49 -19.41 -10.94
CA ARG A 305 -15.20 -19.20 -12.20
C ARG A 305 -14.25 -18.87 -13.36
N ARG A 306 -13.13 -18.20 -13.10
CA ARG A 306 -12.11 -17.96 -14.14
C ARG A 306 -11.41 -19.26 -14.50
N ASP A 307 -11.10 -20.10 -13.54
CA ASP A 307 -10.47 -21.41 -13.78
C ASP A 307 -11.37 -22.30 -14.64
N GLU A 308 -12.68 -22.37 -14.35
CA GLU A 308 -13.68 -23.08 -15.17
C GLU A 308 -13.72 -22.57 -16.62
N VAL A 309 -13.66 -21.25 -16.76
CA VAL A 309 -13.73 -20.54 -18.06
C VAL A 309 -12.44 -20.71 -18.87
N LEU A 310 -11.32 -20.96 -18.21
CA LEU A 310 -10.01 -21.17 -18.81
C LEU A 310 -9.62 -22.66 -18.88
N ASP A 311 -10.51 -23.56 -18.43
CA ASP A 311 -10.26 -25.01 -18.33
C ASP A 311 -8.98 -25.34 -17.53
N ARG A 312 -8.80 -24.64 -16.40
CA ARG A 312 -7.66 -24.82 -15.50
C ARG A 312 -8.08 -25.68 -14.30
N GLU A 313 -7.27 -26.68 -13.95
CA GLU A 313 -7.40 -27.36 -12.67
C GLU A 313 -7.05 -26.41 -11.51
N ARG A 314 -7.72 -26.57 -10.36
CA ARG A 314 -7.35 -25.85 -9.14
C ARG A 314 -5.94 -26.26 -8.74
N LYS A 315 -5.00 -25.32 -8.82
CA LYS A 315 -3.61 -25.48 -8.40
C LYS A 315 -3.39 -24.89 -7.02
#